data_AF-A0A1C5D717-F1
#
_entry.id   AF-A0A1C5D717-F1
#
_cell.length_a   1.000
_cell.length_b   1.000
_cell.length_c   1.000
_cell.angle_alpha   90.00
_cell.angle_beta   90.00
_cell.angle_gamma   90.00
#
_symmetry.space_group_name_H-M   'P 1'
#
loop_
_entity.id
_entity.type
_entity.pdbx_description
1 polymer ?
#
loop_
_entity_poly.entity_id
_entity_poly.type
_entity_poly.pdbx_seq_one_letter_code
_entity_poly.pdbx_strand_id
1 'polypeptide(L)'
;MTKDVIALTRRMPDPLTVLAGLLAGGPDKWVGTTGEDAVVQLCDEQGRPLVSVEAPLLVQVAGEAERLLGATAPPVPFWWTEARATTGVEEAELLAGTFAARLATLAGGSAWPPEAARSLAVVKTEGVSVAPTPAAAQPAVDALTDKVAVVIQDRPVIAMTAWLSDAFRAAANAELGLQIVTSPGATLSPAVRNSLSGWPSRWVVQDEEDGYYDGLSGAVLRWQNGLFAPVEAADPVPGTRARRWPPPTRRSRTPASVSWPSRSARSTPRTTGWCSAGPWSRCGAS
;
A
#
# COMPACT_ATOMS: atom_id res chain seq x y z
N MET A 1 -2.29 5.68 -4.76
CA MET A 1 -1.29 4.59 -4.79
C MET A 1 -0.80 4.21 -3.38
N THR A 2 -1.58 4.43 -2.33
CA THR A 2 -1.09 4.18 -0.96
C THR A 2 -1.22 2.71 -0.57
N LYS A 3 -0.07 2.05 -0.41
CA LYS A 3 0.05 0.66 0.07
C LYS A 3 0.20 0.55 1.59
N ASP A 4 0.44 1.70 2.22
CA ASP A 4 0.64 1.81 3.65
C ASP A 4 -0.59 2.42 4.32
N VAL A 5 -1.11 1.72 5.30
CA VAL A 5 -2.21 2.21 6.13
C VAL A 5 -1.71 2.37 7.54
N ILE A 6 -2.14 3.42 8.21
CA ILE A 6 -1.65 3.78 9.53
C ILE A 6 -2.86 3.96 10.43
N ALA A 7 -2.91 3.21 11.52
CA ALA A 7 -3.88 3.42 12.58
C ALA A 7 -3.25 4.31 13.66
N LEU A 8 -3.97 5.37 14.02
CA LEU A 8 -3.61 6.32 15.08
C LEU A 8 -4.59 6.13 16.23
N THR A 9 -4.19 5.42 17.29
CA THR A 9 -5.09 4.95 18.35
C THR A 9 -4.76 5.53 19.73
N ARG A 10 -5.79 5.76 20.55
CA ARG A 10 -5.65 6.29 21.93
C ARG A 10 -5.11 5.23 22.87
N ARG A 11 -5.58 3.99 22.72
CA ARG A 11 -5.11 2.84 23.50
C ARG A 11 -4.09 2.05 22.71
N MET A 12 -3.18 1.40 23.44
CA MET A 12 -2.25 0.43 22.86
C MET A 12 -3.08 -0.71 22.27
N PRO A 13 -2.93 -1.02 20.98
CA PRO A 13 -3.46 -2.25 20.42
C PRO A 13 -2.72 -3.43 21.05
N ASP A 14 -3.42 -4.22 21.86
CA ASP A 14 -2.86 -5.47 22.38
C ASP A 14 -2.79 -6.53 21.26
N PRO A 15 -2.00 -7.61 21.43
CA PRO A 15 -1.85 -8.65 20.40
C PRO A 15 -3.19 -9.25 19.93
N LEU A 16 -4.17 -9.39 20.82
CA LEU A 16 -5.50 -9.90 20.46
C LEU A 16 -6.28 -8.91 19.59
N THR A 17 -6.13 -7.61 19.85
CA THR A 17 -6.74 -6.55 19.06
C THR A 17 -6.12 -6.48 17.66
N VAL A 18 -4.79 -6.63 17.56
CA VAL A 18 -4.08 -6.72 16.28
C VAL A 18 -4.56 -7.95 15.50
N LEU A 19 -4.61 -9.12 16.16
CA LEU A 19 -5.07 -10.36 15.55
C LEU A 19 -6.54 -10.27 15.08
N ALA A 20 -7.44 -9.71 15.90
CA ALA A 20 -8.84 -9.49 15.55
C ALA A 20 -9.00 -8.52 14.36
N GLY A 21 -8.09 -7.54 14.23
CA GLY A 21 -8.00 -6.68 13.06
C GLY A 21 -7.63 -7.46 11.80
N LEU A 22 -6.67 -8.37 11.88
CA LEU A 22 -6.16 -9.15 10.74
C LEU A 22 -7.13 -10.26 10.29
N LEU A 23 -7.76 -10.95 11.24
CA LEU A 23 -8.74 -12.02 10.98
C LEU A 23 -10.09 -11.50 10.43
N ALA A 24 -10.20 -10.20 10.19
CA ALA A 24 -11.28 -9.58 9.43
C ALA A 24 -11.50 -10.15 8.03
N GLY A 25 -10.44 -10.71 7.45
CA GLY A 25 -10.43 -11.24 6.09
C GLY A 25 -10.83 -12.71 5.96
N GLY A 26 -11.41 -13.33 6.98
CA GLY A 26 -11.83 -14.74 6.97
C GLY A 26 -10.90 -15.69 7.74
N PRO A 27 -11.40 -16.88 8.11
CA PRO A 27 -10.71 -17.82 9.02
C PRO A 27 -9.58 -18.62 8.37
N ASP A 28 -9.51 -18.68 7.04
CA ASP A 28 -8.59 -19.57 6.32
C ASP A 28 -7.16 -18.99 6.14
N LYS A 29 -6.89 -17.84 6.77
CA LYS A 29 -5.61 -17.15 6.68
C LYS A 29 -4.70 -17.46 7.85
N TRP A 30 -3.43 -17.64 7.52
CA TRP A 30 -2.39 -17.94 8.49
C TRP A 30 -1.78 -16.65 9.01
N VAL A 31 -1.51 -16.60 10.31
CA VAL A 31 -0.78 -15.49 10.92
C VAL A 31 0.63 -15.97 11.25
N GLY A 32 1.62 -15.28 10.68
CA GLY A 32 3.04 -15.54 10.91
C GLY A 32 3.72 -14.36 11.60
N THR A 33 4.92 -14.59 12.16
CA THR A 33 5.82 -13.54 12.63
C THR A 33 7.13 -13.60 11.85
N THR A 34 7.72 -12.44 11.55
CA THR A 34 9.03 -12.35 10.88
C THR A 34 9.90 -11.26 11.52
N GLY A 35 11.22 -11.48 11.53
CA GLY A 35 12.23 -10.55 12.08
C GLY A 35 12.11 -10.32 13.59
N GLU A 36 12.86 -11.05 14.42
CA GLU A 36 12.88 -10.94 15.91
C GLU A 36 11.53 -10.57 16.56
N ASP A 37 10.42 -11.14 16.05
CA ASP A 37 9.03 -10.89 16.49
C ASP A 37 8.51 -9.44 16.41
N ALA A 38 9.13 -8.58 15.61
CA ALA A 38 8.75 -7.17 15.45
C ALA A 38 7.68 -6.91 14.37
N VAL A 39 7.42 -7.90 13.50
CA VAL A 39 6.43 -7.80 12.41
C VAL A 39 5.45 -8.97 12.46
N VAL A 40 4.16 -8.65 12.52
CA VAL A 40 3.05 -9.62 12.41
C VAL A 40 2.56 -9.64 10.97
N GLN A 41 2.43 -10.81 10.37
CA GLN A 41 1.98 -10.96 8.99
C GLN A 41 0.69 -11.76 8.89
N LEU A 42 -0.21 -11.29 8.05
CA LEU A 42 -1.32 -12.08 7.54
C LEU A 42 -0.91 -12.68 6.20
N CYS A 43 -0.96 -14.00 6.10
CA CYS A 43 -0.55 -14.74 4.92
C CYS A 43 -1.73 -15.43 4.22
N ASP A 44 -1.54 -15.75 2.95
CA ASP A 44 -2.42 -16.67 2.22
C ASP A 44 -2.20 -18.14 2.63
N GLU A 45 -2.97 -19.05 2.04
CA GLU A 45 -2.93 -20.49 2.33
C GLU A 45 -1.56 -21.14 2.08
N GLN A 46 -0.73 -20.52 1.24
CA GLN A 46 0.61 -20.98 0.89
C GLN A 46 1.69 -20.31 1.77
N GLY A 47 1.28 -19.52 2.77
CA GLY A 47 2.18 -18.85 3.71
C GLY A 47 2.80 -17.56 3.17
N ARG A 48 2.31 -17.04 2.03
CA ARG A 48 2.85 -15.80 1.43
C ARG A 48 2.20 -14.57 2.05
N PRO A 49 2.96 -13.51 2.35
CA PRO A 49 2.42 -12.35 3.04
C PRO A 49 1.42 -11.59 2.16
N LEU A 50 0.28 -11.24 2.76
CA LEU A 50 -0.74 -10.34 2.21
C LEU A 50 -0.68 -8.97 2.90
N VAL A 51 -0.56 -8.97 4.23
CA VAL A 51 -0.44 -7.74 5.03
C VAL A 51 0.67 -7.95 6.05
N SER A 52 1.57 -6.98 6.18
CA SER A 52 2.57 -6.92 7.25
C SER A 52 2.26 -5.76 8.18
N VAL A 53 2.35 -5.98 9.49
CA VAL A 53 2.03 -5.00 10.54
C VAL A 53 3.25 -4.79 11.41
N GLU A 54 3.64 -3.54 11.60
CA GLU A 54 4.73 -3.16 12.50
C GLU A 54 4.22 -3.09 13.95
N ALA A 55 5.12 -3.35 14.90
CA ALA A 55 4.85 -3.14 16.31
C ALA A 55 4.32 -1.71 16.58
N PRO A 56 3.26 -1.53 17.40
CA PRO A 56 2.75 -0.21 17.74
C PRO A 56 3.81 0.68 18.39
N LEU A 57 4.01 1.87 17.82
CA LEU A 57 4.93 2.89 18.33
C LEU A 57 4.17 3.91 19.19
N LEU A 58 4.67 4.18 20.41
CA LEU A 58 4.12 5.22 21.27
C LEU A 58 4.62 6.61 20.84
N VAL A 59 3.71 7.47 20.40
CA VAL A 59 3.98 8.86 20.04
C VAL A 59 3.61 9.77 21.21
N GLN A 60 4.59 10.54 21.68
CA GLN A 60 4.43 11.47 22.80
C GLN A 60 4.53 12.94 22.38
N VAL A 61 4.85 13.21 21.11
CA VAL A 61 5.05 14.56 20.58
C VAL A 61 3.83 14.98 19.77
N ALA A 62 3.25 16.13 20.12
CA ALA A 62 2.12 16.69 19.39
C ALA A 62 2.56 17.12 17.97
N GLY A 63 1.69 16.97 16.98
CA GLY A 63 1.95 17.40 15.60
C GLY A 63 2.67 16.38 14.73
N GLU A 64 3.08 15.21 15.25
CA GLU A 64 3.85 14.23 14.49
C GLU A 64 3.07 13.66 13.30
N ALA A 65 1.81 13.27 13.52
CA ALA A 65 0.95 12.75 12.47
C ALA A 65 0.58 13.82 11.45
N GLU A 66 0.36 15.05 11.90
CA GLU A 66 0.08 16.20 11.03
C GLU A 66 1.27 16.50 10.12
N ARG A 67 2.49 16.45 10.68
CA ARG A 67 3.73 16.73 9.96
C ARG A 67 4.09 15.64 8.94
N LEU A 68 3.91 14.36 9.29
CA LEU A 68 4.31 13.24 8.43
C LEU A 68 3.22 12.82 7.44
N LEU A 69 1.95 12.85 7.85
CA LEU A 69 0.82 12.32 7.08
C LEU A 69 -0.18 13.39 6.65
N GLY A 70 -0.15 14.58 7.25
CA GLY A 70 -1.25 15.53 7.16
C GLY A 70 -2.52 15.02 7.85
N ALA A 71 -2.40 14.05 8.76
CA ALA A 71 -3.51 13.44 9.47
C ALA A 71 -3.77 14.14 10.81
N THR A 72 -5.02 14.16 11.26
CA THR A 72 -5.37 14.61 12.62
C THR A 72 -5.26 13.43 13.58
N ALA A 73 -4.37 13.53 14.56
CA ALA A 73 -4.18 12.50 15.57
C ALA A 73 -5.05 12.71 16.83
N PRO A 74 -5.22 11.67 17.67
CA PRO A 74 -5.68 11.85 19.05
C PRO A 74 -4.70 12.73 19.87
N PRO A 75 -5.15 13.28 21.02
CA PRO A 75 -4.24 13.94 21.96
C PRO A 75 -3.10 13.01 22.39
N VAL A 76 -1.91 13.57 22.58
CA VAL A 76 -0.76 12.80 23.08
C VAL A 76 -0.95 12.36 24.54
N PRO A 77 -0.41 11.19 24.92
CA PRO A 77 0.25 10.22 24.04
C PRO A 77 -0.77 9.40 23.24
N PHE A 78 -0.40 8.99 22.03
CA PHE A 78 -1.18 8.07 21.19
C PHE A 78 -0.26 7.01 20.56
N TRP A 79 -0.86 5.98 20.00
CA TRP A 79 -0.16 4.85 19.37
C TRP A 79 -0.27 4.92 17.85
N TRP A 80 0.84 4.66 17.18
CA TRP A 80 0.98 4.58 15.74
C TRP A 80 1.22 3.12 15.35
N THR A 81 0.34 2.55 14.54
CA THR A 81 0.51 1.20 14.00
C THR A 81 0.47 1.26 12.49
N GLU A 82 1.59 0.90 11.87
CA GLU A 82 1.70 0.85 10.42
C GLU A 82 1.41 -0.56 9.90
N ALA A 83 0.64 -0.64 8.82
CA ALA A 83 0.41 -1.87 8.08
C ALA A 83 0.68 -1.64 6.60
N ARG A 84 1.27 -2.63 5.94
CA ARG A 84 1.59 -2.59 4.52
C ARG A 84 0.94 -3.75 3.80
N ALA A 85 0.22 -3.44 2.74
CA ALA A 85 -0.32 -4.44 1.82
C ALA A 85 0.73 -4.90 0.81
N THR A 86 0.66 -6.16 0.41
CA THR A 86 1.42 -6.65 -0.74
C THR A 86 0.97 -5.93 -2.00
N THR A 87 1.93 -5.32 -2.70
CA THR A 87 1.64 -4.55 -3.92
C THR A 87 1.14 -5.43 -5.06
N GLY A 88 0.16 -4.92 -5.81
CA GLY A 88 -0.39 -5.57 -6.99
C GLY A 88 -1.49 -6.59 -6.70
N VAL A 89 -1.89 -6.71 -5.42
CA VAL A 89 -2.97 -7.59 -4.96
C VAL A 89 -4.07 -6.72 -4.35
N GLU A 90 -5.15 -6.51 -5.10
CA GLU A 90 -6.26 -5.63 -4.71
C GLU A 90 -6.85 -6.03 -3.34
N GLU A 91 -6.98 -7.33 -3.09
CA GLU A 91 -7.49 -7.86 -1.84
C GLU A 91 -6.55 -7.57 -0.67
N ALA A 92 -5.23 -7.55 -0.87
CA ALA A 92 -4.28 -7.20 0.18
C ALA A 92 -4.44 -5.74 0.62
N GLU A 93 -4.69 -4.84 -0.33
CA GLU A 93 -4.94 -3.42 -0.06
C GLU A 93 -6.25 -3.20 0.70
N LEU A 94 -7.31 -3.92 0.30
CA LEU A 94 -8.59 -3.92 1.03
C LEU A 94 -8.44 -4.49 2.45
N LEU A 95 -7.66 -5.56 2.62
CA LEU A 95 -7.38 -6.14 3.94
C LEU A 95 -6.63 -5.17 4.84
N ALA A 96 -5.58 -4.52 4.33
CA ALA A 96 -4.82 -3.53 5.09
C ALA A 96 -5.74 -2.39 5.54
N GLY A 97 -6.53 -1.80 4.62
CA GLY A 97 -7.50 -0.76 4.97
C GLY A 97 -8.48 -1.20 6.05
N THR A 98 -9.00 -2.42 5.92
CA THR A 98 -9.94 -3.01 6.89
C THR A 98 -9.30 -3.25 8.26
N PHE A 99 -8.06 -3.74 8.27
CA PHE A 99 -7.27 -3.87 9.48
C PHE A 99 -7.14 -2.53 10.21
N ALA A 100 -6.69 -1.48 9.52
CA ALA A 100 -6.48 -0.17 10.12
C ALA A 100 -7.79 0.45 10.66
N ALA A 101 -8.89 0.33 9.90
CA ALA A 101 -10.21 0.80 10.31
C ALA A 101 -10.72 0.09 11.58
N ARG A 102 -10.53 -1.24 11.67
CA ARG A 102 -10.92 -2.02 12.84
C ARG A 102 -10.04 -1.71 14.04
N LEU A 103 -8.74 -1.58 13.85
CA LEU A 103 -7.81 -1.20 14.92
C LEU A 103 -8.20 0.17 15.51
N ALA A 104 -8.49 1.14 14.64
CA ALA A 104 -8.99 2.45 15.03
C ALA A 104 -10.33 2.38 15.79
N THR A 105 -11.23 1.48 15.39
CA THR A 105 -12.51 1.27 16.08
C THR A 105 -12.30 0.65 17.46
N LEU A 106 -11.51 -0.42 17.54
CA LEU A 106 -11.33 -1.23 18.75
C LEU A 106 -10.45 -0.55 19.79
N ALA A 107 -9.42 0.19 19.40
CA ALA A 107 -8.51 0.90 20.29
C ALA A 107 -8.83 2.41 20.42
N GLY A 108 -9.82 2.88 19.65
CA GLY A 108 -10.32 4.26 19.66
C GLY A 108 -9.37 5.23 18.97
N GLY A 109 -9.70 5.71 17.77
CA GLY A 109 -8.78 6.52 16.98
C GLY A 109 -9.26 6.74 15.55
N SER A 110 -8.31 6.91 14.63
CA SER A 110 -8.54 7.09 13.19
C SER A 110 -7.54 6.27 12.37
N ALA A 111 -7.80 6.16 11.06
CA ALA A 111 -6.87 5.56 10.12
C ALA A 111 -6.48 6.55 9.02
N TRP A 112 -5.27 6.40 8.50
CA TRP A 112 -4.74 7.09 7.34
C TRP A 112 -4.37 6.04 6.26
N PRO A 113 -4.58 6.33 4.97
CA PRO A 113 -5.29 7.51 4.45
C PRO A 113 -6.77 7.49 4.86
N PRO A 114 -7.48 8.64 4.90
CA PRO A 114 -8.85 8.72 5.43
C PRO A 114 -9.85 7.74 4.77
N GLU A 115 -9.63 7.39 3.51
CA GLU A 115 -10.39 6.39 2.77
C GLU A 115 -10.22 4.97 3.32
N ALA A 116 -9.06 4.62 3.88
CA ALA A 116 -8.82 3.32 4.51
C ALA A 116 -9.78 3.09 5.70
N ALA A 117 -10.12 4.16 6.43
CA ALA A 117 -11.06 4.11 7.54
C ALA A 117 -12.49 3.69 7.15
N ARG A 118 -12.84 3.70 5.85
CA ARG A 118 -14.19 3.37 5.35
C ARG A 118 -14.35 1.90 4.97
N SER A 119 -13.28 1.12 4.95
CA SER A 119 -13.32 -0.29 4.61
C SER A 119 -13.68 -1.13 5.85
N LEU A 120 -14.96 -1.30 6.13
CA LEU A 120 -15.44 -2.22 7.18
C LEU A 120 -16.01 -3.53 6.61
N ALA A 121 -15.93 -3.73 5.29
CA ALA A 121 -16.42 -4.92 4.63
C ALA A 121 -15.59 -6.16 5.02
N VAL A 122 -16.26 -7.32 5.12
CA VAL A 122 -15.57 -8.61 5.15
C VAL A 122 -14.99 -8.83 3.76
N VAL A 123 -13.66 -8.76 3.64
CA VAL A 123 -12.97 -9.04 2.38
C VAL A 123 -12.97 -10.54 2.18
N LYS A 124 -13.77 -11.04 1.23
CA LYS A 124 -13.68 -12.43 0.79
C LYS A 124 -12.37 -12.61 0.04
N THR A 125 -11.53 -13.52 0.52
CA THR A 125 -10.20 -13.76 -0.05
C THR A 125 -9.97 -15.22 -0.41
N GLU A 126 -11.05 -15.97 -0.57
CA GLU A 126 -11.00 -17.33 -1.10
C GLU A 126 -10.33 -17.28 -2.49
N GLY A 127 -9.22 -18.01 -2.66
CA GLY A 127 -8.50 -18.13 -3.93
C GLY A 127 -7.47 -17.03 -4.24
N VAL A 128 -7.17 -16.11 -3.31
CA VAL A 128 -6.11 -15.11 -3.52
C VAL A 128 -4.74 -15.76 -3.37
N SER A 129 -3.91 -15.66 -4.42
CA SER A 129 -2.61 -16.31 -4.50
C SER A 129 -1.53 -15.31 -4.93
N VAL A 130 -0.52 -15.07 -4.08
CA VAL A 130 0.58 -14.13 -4.37
C VAL A 130 1.73 -14.84 -5.12
N ALA A 131 2.47 -14.19 -6.01
CA ALA A 131 3.68 -14.85 -6.55
C ALA A 131 4.70 -15.18 -5.42
N PRO A 132 5.58 -16.20 -5.56
CA PRO A 132 6.57 -16.52 -4.55
C PRO A 132 7.44 -15.31 -4.22
N THR A 133 7.48 -14.94 -2.94
CA THR A 133 8.35 -13.88 -2.43
C THR A 133 9.80 -14.39 -2.42
N PRO A 134 10.76 -13.74 -3.09
CA PRO A 134 12.17 -14.11 -2.99
C PRO A 134 12.62 -14.11 -1.52
N ALA A 135 13.56 -14.97 -1.13
CA ALA A 135 14.05 -15.04 0.25
C ALA A 135 14.63 -13.70 0.79
N ALA A 136 14.94 -12.76 -0.09
CA ALA A 136 15.41 -11.41 0.23
C ALA A 136 14.31 -10.33 0.27
N ALA A 137 13.06 -10.65 -0.09
CA ALA A 137 11.99 -9.66 -0.15
C ALA A 137 11.48 -9.31 1.25
N GLN A 138 12.00 -8.20 1.76
CA GLN A 138 11.50 -7.51 2.95
C GLN A 138 10.07 -7.02 2.70
N PRO A 139 9.23 -6.88 3.74
CA PRO A 139 7.86 -6.38 3.60
C PRO A 139 7.73 -5.05 2.83
N ALA A 140 8.75 -4.19 2.89
CA ALA A 140 8.78 -2.92 2.16
C ALA A 140 9.09 -3.04 0.66
N VAL A 141 9.63 -4.16 0.19
CA VAL A 141 10.05 -4.33 -1.21
C VAL A 141 8.87 -4.84 -2.05
N ASP A 142 8.46 -4.05 -3.02
CA ASP A 142 7.30 -4.31 -3.87
C ASP A 142 7.63 -5.05 -5.17
N ALA A 143 8.86 -4.87 -5.67
CA ALA A 143 9.39 -5.67 -6.77
C ALA A 143 10.89 -5.89 -6.60
N LEU A 144 11.36 -7.05 -7.05
CA LEU A 144 12.77 -7.41 -7.00
C LEU A 144 13.24 -7.86 -8.38
N THR A 145 14.39 -7.35 -8.81
CA THR A 145 15.10 -7.83 -9.99
C THR A 145 16.50 -8.26 -9.61
N ASP A 146 17.27 -8.71 -10.59
CA ASP A 146 18.70 -9.01 -10.45
C ASP A 146 19.56 -7.75 -10.22
N LYS A 147 18.97 -6.54 -10.28
CA LYS A 147 19.69 -5.26 -10.20
C LYS A 147 19.17 -4.32 -9.13
N VAL A 148 17.87 -4.33 -8.89
CA VAL A 148 17.23 -3.39 -7.96
C VAL A 148 16.14 -4.04 -7.12
N ALA A 149 16.00 -3.54 -5.90
CA ALA A 149 14.78 -3.62 -5.12
C ALA A 149 13.97 -2.34 -5.32
N VAL A 150 12.69 -2.47 -5.62
CA VAL A 150 11.76 -1.36 -5.84
C VAL A 150 10.83 -1.24 -4.62
N VAL A 151 10.70 -0.02 -4.10
CA VAL A 151 9.81 0.33 -2.99
C VAL A 151 8.85 1.40 -3.46
N ILE A 152 7.55 1.16 -3.38
CA ILE A 152 6.48 2.07 -3.81
C ILE A 152 5.83 2.65 -2.55
N GLN A 153 5.92 3.96 -2.37
CA GLN A 153 5.34 4.64 -1.21
C GLN A 153 4.61 5.91 -1.64
N ASP A 154 3.34 5.99 -1.29
CA ASP A 154 2.48 7.12 -1.60
C ASP A 154 1.98 7.76 -0.30
N ARG A 155 2.90 8.48 0.35
CA ARG A 155 2.66 9.29 1.56
C ARG A 155 3.36 10.65 1.42
N PRO A 156 2.91 11.71 2.12
CA PRO A 156 3.45 13.06 1.95
C PRO A 156 4.94 13.17 2.27
N VAL A 157 5.40 12.45 3.29
CA VAL A 157 6.82 12.42 3.69
C VAL A 157 7.30 10.98 3.74
N ILE A 158 8.32 10.68 2.92
CA ILE A 158 9.07 9.43 2.97
C ILE A 158 10.16 9.56 4.03
N ALA A 159 9.82 9.13 5.25
CA ALA A 159 10.74 9.05 6.36
C ALA A 159 11.60 7.77 6.28
N MET A 160 12.74 7.78 6.96
CA MET A 160 13.55 6.57 7.16
C MET A 160 12.89 5.69 8.23
N THR A 161 11.87 4.93 7.84
CA THR A 161 11.17 3.98 8.73
C THR A 161 12.02 2.74 8.98
N ALA A 162 11.64 1.91 9.95
CA ALA A 162 12.33 0.64 10.19
C ALA A 162 12.28 -0.26 8.94
N TRP A 163 11.10 -0.41 8.32
CA TRP A 163 10.97 -1.18 7.08
C TRP A 163 11.79 -0.66 5.92
N LEU A 164 11.88 0.67 5.74
CA LEU A 164 12.70 1.23 4.68
C LEU A 164 14.19 1.03 4.98
N SER A 165 14.60 1.14 6.24
CA SER A 165 15.97 0.83 6.68
C SER A 165 16.33 -0.63 6.42
N ASP A 166 15.41 -1.54 6.69
CA ASP A 166 15.56 -2.97 6.41
C ASP A 166 15.64 -3.26 4.91
N ALA A 167 14.83 -2.58 4.09
CA ALA A 167 14.92 -2.67 2.64
C ALA A 167 16.28 -2.20 2.12
N PHE A 168 16.79 -1.06 2.62
CA PHE A 168 18.14 -0.58 2.29
C PHE A 168 19.22 -1.61 2.69
N ARG A 169 19.15 -2.15 3.91
CA ARG A 169 20.09 -3.15 4.41
C ARG A 169 20.06 -4.43 3.57
N ALA A 170 18.86 -4.95 3.27
CA ALA A 170 18.69 -6.16 2.49
C ALA A 170 19.17 -5.97 1.04
N ALA A 171 18.85 -4.84 0.41
CA ALA A 171 19.33 -4.51 -0.93
C ALA A 171 20.85 -4.42 -0.97
N ALA A 172 21.47 -3.73 0.01
CA ALA A 172 22.92 -3.64 0.10
C ALA A 172 23.60 -5.00 0.28
N ASN A 173 23.06 -5.86 1.15
CA ASN A 173 23.58 -7.22 1.36
C ASN A 173 23.45 -8.11 0.11
N ALA A 174 22.45 -7.84 -0.73
CA ALA A 174 22.23 -8.53 -2.01
C ALA A 174 22.94 -7.84 -3.19
N GLU A 175 23.72 -6.79 -2.94
CA GLU A 175 24.39 -5.97 -3.96
C GLU A 175 23.43 -5.35 -5.00
N LEU A 176 22.20 -5.05 -4.58
CA LEU A 176 21.16 -4.42 -5.39
C LEU A 176 21.06 -2.92 -5.10
N GLY A 177 20.70 -2.12 -6.10
CA GLY A 177 20.26 -0.74 -5.88
C GLY A 177 18.85 -0.68 -5.30
N LEU A 178 18.50 0.43 -4.63
CA LEU A 178 17.14 0.68 -4.14
C LEU A 178 16.47 1.81 -4.92
N GLN A 179 15.33 1.52 -5.56
CA GLN A 179 14.54 2.52 -6.29
C GLN A 179 13.22 2.79 -5.55
N ILE A 180 13.05 4.01 -5.07
CA ILE A 180 11.85 4.43 -4.34
C ILE A 180 10.93 5.15 -5.31
N VAL A 181 9.74 4.60 -5.56
CA VAL A 181 8.69 5.16 -6.40
C VAL A 181 7.67 5.90 -5.54
N THR A 182 7.42 7.17 -5.85
CA THR A 182 6.45 8.00 -5.10
C THR A 182 5.50 8.73 -6.03
N SER A 183 4.40 9.27 -5.46
CA SER A 183 3.57 10.26 -6.16
C SER A 183 4.27 11.64 -6.22
N PRO A 184 3.80 12.57 -7.07
CA PRO A 184 4.45 13.87 -7.30
C PRO A 184 4.42 14.82 -6.10
N GLY A 185 3.48 14.60 -5.17
CA GLY A 185 3.34 15.39 -3.94
C GLY A 185 4.21 14.93 -2.78
N ALA A 186 4.91 13.79 -2.92
CA ALA A 186 5.74 13.23 -1.87
C ALA A 186 7.07 13.98 -1.74
N THR A 187 7.60 14.00 -0.53
CA THR A 187 8.92 14.56 -0.21
C THR A 187 9.77 13.51 0.49
N LEU A 188 11.07 13.49 0.20
CA LEU A 188 12.01 12.61 0.91
C LEU A 188 12.61 13.34 2.12
N SER A 189 12.68 12.66 3.26
CA SER A 189 13.53 13.11 4.36
C SER A 189 15.00 13.14 3.92
N PRO A 190 15.86 14.00 4.53
CA PRO A 190 17.29 14.03 4.20
C PRO A 190 17.98 12.68 4.36
N ALA A 191 17.58 11.88 5.36
CA ALA A 191 18.11 10.54 5.57
C ALA A 191 17.85 9.64 4.36
N VAL A 192 16.61 9.58 3.87
CA VAL A 192 16.25 8.77 2.70
C VAL A 192 16.92 9.29 1.45
N ARG A 193 16.86 10.61 1.21
CA ARG A 193 17.46 11.25 0.03
C ARG A 193 18.95 10.96 -0.08
N ASN A 194 19.69 11.09 1.02
CA ASN A 194 21.14 10.92 1.02
C ASN A 194 21.56 9.44 0.86
N SER A 195 20.69 8.49 1.19
CA SER A 195 20.92 7.05 0.96
C SER A 195 20.75 6.63 -0.50
N LEU A 196 20.24 7.50 -1.38
CA LEU A 196 20.02 7.21 -2.81
C LEU A 196 21.18 7.69 -3.72
N SER A 197 22.38 7.91 -3.16
CA SER A 197 23.51 8.47 -3.91
C SER A 197 24.23 7.47 -4.83
N GLY A 198 24.08 6.18 -4.60
CA GLY A 198 24.75 5.13 -5.38
C GLY A 198 23.92 4.67 -6.58
N TRP A 199 24.56 4.40 -7.72
CA TRP A 199 23.89 3.69 -8.83
C TRP A 199 23.72 2.20 -8.47
N PRO A 200 22.60 1.53 -8.80
CA PRO A 200 21.41 2.01 -9.52
C PRO A 200 20.26 2.57 -8.64
N SER A 201 20.54 2.95 -7.39
CA SER A 201 19.55 3.54 -6.46
C SER A 201 19.04 4.89 -6.93
N ARG A 202 17.76 5.17 -6.68
CA ARG A 202 17.09 6.36 -7.24
C ARG A 202 15.80 6.73 -6.53
N TRP A 203 15.46 8.01 -6.57
CA TRP A 203 14.08 8.48 -6.36
C TRP A 203 13.34 8.58 -7.69
N VAL A 204 12.35 7.72 -7.89
CA VAL A 204 11.44 7.69 -9.03
C VAL A 204 10.15 8.38 -8.60
N VAL A 205 9.72 9.37 -9.36
CA VAL A 205 8.42 9.99 -9.17
C VAL A 205 7.53 9.55 -10.32
N GLN A 206 6.37 9.02 -9.96
CA GLN A 206 5.33 8.61 -10.91
C GLN A 206 4.26 9.71 -10.95
N ASP A 207 4.09 10.28 -12.13
CA ASP A 207 2.99 11.16 -12.48
C ASP A 207 2.06 10.43 -13.47
N GLU A 208 0.75 10.47 -13.22
CA GLU A 208 -0.23 9.76 -14.03
C GLU A 208 -0.36 10.34 -15.45
N GLU A 209 -0.09 11.64 -15.62
CA GLU A 209 -0.15 12.33 -16.91
C GLU A 209 1.22 12.30 -17.61
N ASP A 210 2.30 12.48 -16.86
CA ASP A 210 3.65 12.72 -17.41
C ASP A 210 4.62 11.53 -17.31
N GLY A 211 4.19 10.42 -16.72
CA GLY A 211 4.96 9.18 -16.61
C GLY A 211 5.97 9.21 -15.46
N TYR A 212 7.18 8.70 -15.68
CA TYR A 212 8.18 8.54 -14.62
C TYR A 212 9.34 9.51 -14.80
N TYR A 213 9.77 10.13 -13.70
CA TYR A 213 10.96 10.99 -13.69
C TYR A 213 11.79 10.80 -12.43
N ASP A 214 13.05 11.19 -12.52
CA ASP A 214 13.97 11.20 -11.40
C ASP A 214 13.68 12.41 -10.51
N GLY A 215 13.31 12.18 -9.26
CA GLY A 215 12.90 13.26 -8.35
C GLY A 215 14.04 14.21 -7.94
N LEU A 216 15.30 13.85 -8.18
CA LEU A 216 16.46 14.69 -7.87
C LEU A 216 16.96 15.48 -9.07
N SER A 217 17.01 14.85 -10.24
CA SER A 217 17.56 15.45 -11.47
C SER A 217 16.50 15.92 -12.46
N GLY A 218 15.27 15.43 -12.36
CA GLY A 218 14.19 15.68 -13.33
C GLY A 218 14.33 14.89 -14.63
N ALA A 219 15.28 13.94 -14.72
CA ALA A 219 15.45 13.12 -15.91
C ALA A 219 14.23 12.21 -16.14
N VAL A 220 13.74 12.13 -17.38
CA VAL A 220 12.66 11.20 -17.73
C VAL A 220 13.16 9.76 -17.63
N LEU A 221 12.42 8.92 -16.94
CA LEU A 221 12.75 7.52 -16.70
C LEU A 221 11.82 6.60 -17.48
N ARG A 222 12.35 5.43 -17.84
CA ARG A 222 11.54 4.29 -18.29
C ARG A 222 11.97 3.04 -17.56
N TRP A 223 11.02 2.13 -17.36
CA TRP A 223 11.34 0.77 -16.97
C TRP A 223 12.00 0.07 -18.14
N GLN A 224 13.27 -0.30 -17.98
CA GLN A 224 14.06 -0.98 -19.00
C GLN A 224 15.12 -1.84 -18.35
N ASN A 225 15.33 -3.05 -18.88
CA ASN A 225 16.35 -3.98 -18.39
C ASN A 225 16.26 -4.29 -16.88
N GLY A 226 15.05 -4.28 -16.31
CA GLY A 226 14.81 -4.62 -14.90
C GLY A 226 15.02 -3.48 -13.90
N LEU A 227 15.08 -2.22 -14.34
CA LEU A 227 15.13 -1.05 -13.46
C LEU A 227 14.52 0.19 -14.13
N PHE A 228 14.20 1.23 -13.36
CA PHE A 228 13.99 2.57 -13.90
C PHE A 228 15.33 3.22 -14.25
N ALA A 229 15.50 3.58 -15.51
CA ALA A 229 16.70 4.25 -16.02
C ALA A 229 16.34 5.46 -16.89
N PRO A 230 17.23 6.49 -16.95
CA PRO A 230 17.02 7.64 -17.82
C PRO A 230 16.89 7.22 -19.27
N VAL A 231 15.97 7.87 -19.97
CA VAL A 231 15.95 7.82 -21.43
C VAL A 231 17.04 8.75 -21.93
N GLU A 232 18.01 8.24 -22.67
CA GLU A 232 18.96 9.10 -23.39
C GLU A 232 18.16 10.02 -24.31
N ALA A 233 18.28 11.33 -24.10
CA ALA A 233 17.66 12.29 -25.01
C ALA A 233 18.32 12.11 -26.38
N ALA A 234 17.53 11.88 -27.42
CA ALA A 234 18.00 12.10 -28.78
C ALA A 234 18.53 13.54 -28.87
N ASP A 235 19.61 13.75 -29.63
CA ASP A 235 20.26 15.04 -29.78
C ASP A 235 19.21 16.16 -29.92
N PRO A 236 19.31 17.25 -29.13
CA PRO A 236 18.31 18.29 -29.16
C PRO A 236 18.28 18.90 -30.56
N VAL A 237 17.16 18.73 -31.27
CA VAL A 237 16.90 19.48 -32.50
C VAL A 237 16.94 20.97 -32.14
N PRO A 238 17.82 21.78 -32.76
CA PRO A 238 17.97 23.19 -32.42
C PRO A 238 16.62 23.91 -32.50
N GLY A 239 16.19 24.51 -31.39
CA GLY A 239 14.90 25.23 -31.28
C GLY A 239 13.87 24.57 -30.36
N THR A 240 14.09 23.33 -29.93
CA THR A 240 13.20 22.66 -28.97
C THR A 240 13.65 22.97 -27.53
N ARG A 241 12.93 23.83 -26.82
CA ARG A 241 13.16 24.03 -25.37
C ARG A 241 12.79 22.74 -24.65
N ALA A 242 13.74 22.15 -23.91
CA ALA A 242 13.43 21.14 -22.90
C ALA A 242 12.38 21.73 -21.96
N ARG A 243 11.22 21.06 -21.82
CA ARG A 243 10.18 21.50 -20.87
C ARG A 243 10.81 21.49 -19.48
N ARG A 244 11.01 22.67 -18.91
CA ARG A 244 11.38 22.82 -17.50
C ARG A 244 10.13 22.52 -16.69
N TRP A 245 10.15 21.40 -15.98
CA TRP A 245 9.01 20.98 -15.17
C TRP A 245 8.78 21.98 -14.03
N PRO A 246 7.55 22.50 -13.86
CA PRO A 246 7.24 23.36 -12.73
C PRO A 246 7.33 22.55 -11.42
N PRO A 247 7.71 23.16 -10.29
CA PRO A 247 7.64 22.48 -9.00
C PRO A 247 6.20 22.02 -8.73
N PRO A 248 5.99 20.91 -8.01
CA PRO A 248 4.65 20.39 -7.73
C PRO A 248 3.83 21.45 -7.00
N THR A 249 2.89 22.08 -7.70
CA THR A 249 1.94 23.01 -7.09
C THR A 249 0.89 22.19 -6.35
N ARG A 250 0.72 22.44 -5.05
CA ARG A 250 -0.34 21.86 -4.22
C ARG A 250 -1.71 22.28 -4.76
N ARG A 251 -2.31 21.50 -5.65
CA ARG A 251 -3.68 21.74 -6.12
C ARG A 251 -4.65 21.27 -5.03
N SER A 252 -5.45 22.20 -4.50
CA SER A 252 -6.59 21.90 -3.66
C SER A 252 -7.56 21.00 -4.43
N ARG A 253 -7.72 19.75 -3.99
CA ARG A 253 -8.78 18.85 -4.48
C ARG A 253 -10.14 19.42 -4.05
N THR A 254 -10.77 20.20 -4.92
CA THR A 254 -12.23 20.34 -4.89
C THR A 254 -12.79 19.09 -5.57
N PRO A 255 -13.67 18.31 -4.93
CA PRO A 255 -14.21 17.12 -5.58
C PRO A 255 -15.15 17.56 -6.70
N ALA A 256 -14.78 17.31 -7.96
CA ALA A 256 -15.69 17.41 -9.07
C ALA A 256 -16.75 16.30 -8.93
N SER A 257 -18.00 16.67 -8.75
CA SER A 257 -19.14 15.76 -8.78
C SER A 257 -19.30 15.19 -10.19
N VAL A 258 -19.04 13.90 -10.37
CA VAL A 258 -19.37 13.18 -11.60
C VAL A 258 -20.76 12.56 -11.42
N SER A 259 -21.75 13.10 -12.12
CA SER A 259 -23.08 12.52 -12.25
C SER A 259 -23.08 11.39 -13.28
N TRP A 260 -23.50 10.19 -12.87
CA TRP A 260 -23.74 9.06 -13.78
C TRP A 260 -25.18 9.10 -14.32
N PRO A 261 -25.42 8.75 -15.60
CA PRO A 261 -26.76 8.72 -16.18
C PRO A 261 -27.59 7.54 -15.63
N SER A 262 -28.76 7.85 -15.11
CA SER A 262 -29.78 6.89 -14.67
C SER A 262 -30.43 6.19 -15.87
N ARG A 263 -30.41 4.84 -15.90
CA ARG A 263 -31.22 4.05 -16.83
C ARG A 263 -32.64 3.92 -16.28
N SER A 264 -33.58 4.57 -16.96
CA SER A 264 -35.02 4.40 -16.76
C SER A 264 -35.55 3.09 -17.34
N ALA A 265 -36.59 2.57 -16.68
CA ALA A 265 -37.27 1.30 -16.89
C ALA A 265 -38.00 1.08 -18.24
N ARG A 266 -38.15 -0.22 -18.59
CA ARG A 266 -39.31 -0.95 -19.18
C ARG A 266 -38.80 -2.32 -19.63
N SER A 267 -39.49 -3.46 -19.58
CA SER A 267 -40.89 -3.83 -19.34
C SER A 267 -40.97 -5.36 -19.14
N THR A 268 -41.94 -5.83 -18.35
CA THR A 268 -42.36 -7.24 -18.23
C THR A 268 -42.95 -7.80 -19.55
N PRO A 269 -43.06 -9.14 -19.69
CA PRO A 269 -44.39 -9.75 -19.47
C PRO A 269 -44.42 -11.12 -18.75
N ARG A 270 -45.39 -11.21 -17.83
CA ARG A 270 -46.35 -12.29 -17.50
C ARG A 270 -46.10 -13.78 -17.83
N THR A 271 -46.04 -14.57 -16.74
CA THR A 271 -46.86 -15.74 -16.32
C THR A 271 -47.18 -16.91 -17.27
N THR A 272 -46.80 -18.12 -16.82
CA THR A 272 -47.58 -19.38 -16.64
C THR A 272 -46.57 -20.43 -16.14
N GLY A 273 -46.77 -21.37 -15.21
CA GLY A 273 -47.87 -21.86 -14.38
C GLY A 273 -47.43 -23.21 -13.77
N TRP A 274 -48.08 -23.60 -12.65
CA TRP A 274 -48.26 -24.98 -12.13
C TRP A 274 -47.08 -25.64 -11.36
N CYS A 275 -47.27 -25.88 -10.04
CA CYS A 275 -47.64 -27.16 -9.37
C CYS A 275 -46.44 -28.13 -9.28
N SER A 276 -46.11 -28.86 -8.22
CA SER A 276 -46.63 -29.12 -6.86
C SER A 276 -45.71 -30.21 -6.26
N ALA A 277 -45.70 -30.35 -4.93
CA ALA A 277 -45.27 -31.54 -4.14
C ALA A 277 -43.75 -31.84 -3.95
N GLY A 278 -43.34 -32.02 -2.68
CA GLY A 278 -42.08 -32.68 -2.28
C GLY A 278 -42.26 -34.22 -2.21
N PRO A 279 -41.61 -34.97 -1.30
CA PRO A 279 -40.30 -34.82 -0.66
C PRO A 279 -39.45 -36.14 -0.72
N TRP A 280 -38.26 -36.14 -0.09
CA TRP A 280 -37.46 -37.32 0.37
C TRP A 280 -36.85 -38.29 -0.66
N SER A 281 -35.53 -38.51 -0.57
CA SER A 281 -34.91 -39.79 -0.12
C SER A 281 -33.51 -40.03 -0.71
N ARG A 282 -32.65 -40.55 0.15
CA ARG A 282 -31.34 -41.15 -0.10
C ARG A 282 -31.41 -42.27 -1.16
N CYS A 283 -30.31 -42.46 -1.89
CA CYS A 283 -29.69 -43.76 -2.18
C CYS A 283 -28.28 -43.55 -2.73
N GLY A 284 -27.31 -44.31 -2.23
CA GLY A 284 -25.92 -44.31 -2.67
C GLY A 284 -25.62 -45.33 -3.75
N ALA A 285 -24.36 -45.33 -4.18
CA ALA A 285 -23.58 -46.35 -4.90
C ALA A 285 -22.30 -45.62 -5.34
N SER A 286 -21.06 -46.09 -5.16
CA SER A 286 -20.48 -47.38 -4.77
C SER A 286 -19.11 -47.12 -4.15
#